data_AF-A0A535Q410-F1
#
_entry.id   AF-A0A535Q410-F1
#
_cell.length_a   1.000
_cell.length_b   1.000
_cell.length_c   1.000
_cell.angle_alpha   90.00
_cell.angle_beta   90.00
_cell.angle_gamma   90.00
#
_symmetry.space_group_name_H-M   'P 1'
#
loop_
_entity.id
_entity.type
_entity.pdbx_description
1 polymer ?
#
loop_
_entity_poly.entity_id
_entity_poly.type
_entity_poly.pdbx_seq_one_letter_code
_entity_poly.pdbx_strand_id
1 'polypeptide(L)'
;MHGPFQFHFIALVYKISQLVGAPDNGVNTTTVRILAATLGTIIVCLPYFLRDYLGKWGAWLACFLLAVSPSMVYFSRFAREDIYMACFTLLLVVSVARYIRDRKMRWLLLAALALSLSYATKEATFLTVAVFGSFFGALVAWELGLRRPIRSRLSREDAPWYVPRTAAPIALAVYFIVLGLVAKFFFGWLKALSIYVTDPKNTSTADLFVQGLKDRTVEIVPWIGIILGCYVLFILGREMFGYSPPSGRRGLMAKVDPERQPVLDTIVTMPWTHWFFAVLVGWTIFLVLFTVLFTNIKNGIGDGIWQGLYYWIQQQQVARGGQPWYYYLLLIPLYEQIGVVFGFIGVVRCLIRPTRLRLFLVYWFI
;
A
#
# COMPACT_ATOMS: atom_id res chain seq x y z
N MET A 1 -6.82 -1.97 -18.37
CA MET A 1 -8.16 -1.76 -17.80
C MET A 1 -7.99 -1.56 -16.29
N HIS A 2 -8.86 -0.76 -15.68
CA HIS A 2 -8.91 -0.64 -14.22
C HIS A 2 -9.47 -1.93 -13.59
N GLY A 3 -9.25 -2.09 -12.29
CA GLY A 3 -9.67 -3.31 -11.59
C GLY A 3 -11.19 -3.41 -11.44
N PRO A 4 -11.70 -4.59 -11.05
CA PRO A 4 -13.12 -4.90 -11.08
C PRO A 4 -13.94 -4.28 -9.92
N PHE A 5 -13.28 -3.70 -8.90
CA PHE A 5 -13.92 -3.19 -7.69
C PHE A 5 -15.08 -2.22 -8.00
N GLN A 6 -14.82 -1.21 -8.83
CA GLN A 6 -15.81 -0.19 -9.16
C GLN A 6 -17.07 -0.80 -9.77
N PHE A 7 -16.92 -1.74 -10.70
CA PHE A 7 -18.05 -2.34 -11.40
C PHE A 7 -18.90 -3.20 -10.45
N HIS A 8 -18.27 -4.04 -9.63
CA HIS A 8 -18.99 -4.89 -8.68
C HIS A 8 -19.74 -4.08 -7.63
N PHE A 9 -19.11 -3.08 -7.03
CA PHE A 9 -19.73 -2.32 -5.95
C PHE A 9 -20.78 -1.33 -6.45
N ILE A 10 -20.63 -0.74 -7.65
CA ILE A 10 -21.71 0.04 -8.28
C ILE A 10 -22.91 -0.88 -8.59
N ALA A 11 -22.67 -2.07 -9.14
CA ALA A 11 -23.75 -3.03 -9.39
C ALA A 11 -24.46 -3.46 -8.09
N LEU A 12 -23.71 -3.65 -7.00
CA LEU A 12 -24.27 -3.92 -5.67
C LEU A 12 -25.16 -2.76 -5.19
N VAL A 13 -24.70 -1.51 -5.35
CA VAL A 13 -25.49 -0.32 -5.00
C VAL A 13 -26.78 -0.24 -5.80
N TYR A 14 -26.74 -0.53 -7.10
CA TYR A 14 -27.95 -0.61 -7.94
C TYR A 14 -28.90 -1.69 -7.42
N LYS A 15 -28.38 -2.88 -7.09
CA LYS A 15 -29.21 -3.97 -6.58
C LYS A 15 -29.89 -3.60 -5.26
N ILE A 16 -29.15 -2.99 -4.33
CA ILE A 16 -29.71 -2.52 -3.05
C ILE A 16 -30.76 -1.44 -3.31
N SER A 17 -30.48 -0.49 -4.20
CA SER A 17 -31.41 0.60 -4.54
C SER A 17 -32.71 0.07 -5.14
N GLN A 18 -32.62 -0.96 -5.99
CA GLN A 18 -33.78 -1.67 -6.54
C GLN A 18 -34.62 -2.32 -5.42
N LEU A 19 -33.98 -2.97 -4.45
CA LEU A 19 -34.66 -3.63 -3.32
C LEU A 19 -35.37 -2.64 -2.40
N VAL A 20 -34.85 -1.43 -2.25
CA VAL A 20 -35.45 -0.36 -1.43
C VAL A 20 -36.53 0.42 -2.21
N GLY A 21 -36.78 0.07 -3.48
CA GLY A 21 -37.80 0.72 -4.30
C GLY A 21 -37.42 2.12 -4.77
N ALA A 22 -36.12 2.38 -4.96
CA ALA A 22 -35.64 3.65 -5.49
C ALA A 22 -36.17 3.91 -6.92
N PRO A 23 -36.38 5.19 -7.31
CA PRO A 23 -36.80 5.54 -8.67
C PRO A 23 -35.89 4.97 -9.75
N ASP A 24 -36.42 4.82 -10.97
CA ASP A 24 -35.71 4.27 -12.14
C ASP A 24 -35.11 2.88 -11.90
N ASN A 25 -35.83 2.04 -11.13
CA ASN A 25 -35.36 0.71 -10.70
C ASN A 25 -33.99 0.74 -10.01
N GLY A 26 -33.63 1.86 -9.37
CA GLY A 26 -32.36 2.05 -8.68
C GLY A 26 -31.16 2.36 -9.58
N VAL A 27 -31.35 2.56 -10.89
CA VAL A 27 -30.27 2.89 -11.83
C VAL A 27 -30.42 4.33 -12.31
N ASN A 28 -29.76 5.28 -11.64
CA ASN A 28 -29.80 6.69 -11.99
C ASN A 28 -28.49 7.40 -11.63
N THR A 29 -28.41 8.70 -11.96
CA THR A 29 -27.20 9.52 -11.73
C THR A 29 -26.85 9.70 -10.25
N THR A 30 -27.80 9.48 -9.35
CA THR A 30 -27.58 9.55 -7.91
C THR A 30 -27.00 8.24 -7.41
N THR A 31 -27.62 7.11 -7.75
CA THR A 31 -27.23 5.78 -7.25
C THR A 31 -25.83 5.38 -7.71
N VAL A 32 -25.42 5.76 -8.92
CA VAL A 32 -24.04 5.50 -9.42
C VAL A 32 -22.95 6.20 -8.59
N ARG A 33 -23.30 7.31 -7.92
CA ARG A 33 -22.36 8.14 -7.13
C ARG A 33 -22.38 7.82 -5.65
N ILE A 34 -23.34 7.03 -5.15
CA ILE A 34 -23.45 6.69 -3.72
C ILE A 34 -22.17 6.04 -3.22
N LEU A 35 -21.55 5.16 -4.01
CA LEU A 35 -20.30 4.50 -3.65
C LEU A 35 -19.17 5.52 -3.43
N ALA A 36 -19.00 6.47 -4.36
CA ALA A 36 -18.01 7.55 -4.29
C ALA A 36 -18.24 8.47 -3.10
N ALA A 37 -19.50 8.86 -2.86
CA ALA A 37 -19.87 9.69 -1.73
C ALA A 37 -19.63 8.98 -0.39
N THR A 38 -19.91 7.68 -0.32
CA THR A 38 -19.73 6.87 0.90
C THR A 38 -18.25 6.71 1.24
N LEU A 39 -17.43 6.28 0.27
CA LEU A 39 -15.98 6.14 0.51
C LEU A 39 -15.30 7.50 0.74
N GLY A 40 -15.75 8.55 0.05
CA GLY A 40 -15.32 9.94 0.32
C GLY A 40 -15.64 10.40 1.74
N THR A 41 -16.82 10.06 2.25
CA THR A 41 -17.20 10.37 3.64
C THR A 41 -16.37 9.58 4.66
N ILE A 42 -16.07 8.31 4.37
CA ILE A 42 -15.23 7.47 5.25
C ILE A 42 -13.81 8.06 5.38
N ILE A 43 -13.24 8.62 4.31
CA ILE A 43 -11.92 9.29 4.34
C ILE A 43 -11.84 10.32 5.45
N VAL A 44 -12.89 11.12 5.63
CA VAL A 44 -12.95 12.19 6.65
C VAL A 44 -12.82 11.63 8.07
N CYS A 45 -13.34 10.44 8.34
CA CYS A 45 -13.35 9.82 9.66
C CYS A 45 -12.04 9.08 10.00
N LEU A 46 -11.29 8.64 8.98
CA LEU A 46 -10.11 7.80 9.17
C LEU A 46 -8.98 8.42 10.03
N PRO A 47 -8.64 9.73 9.90
CA PRO A 47 -7.60 10.35 10.73
C PRO A 47 -7.90 10.31 12.23
N TYR A 48 -9.16 10.20 12.64
CA TYR A 48 -9.54 10.06 14.06
C TYR A 48 -8.92 8.81 14.70
N PHE A 49 -8.72 7.75 13.92
CA PHE A 49 -8.03 6.55 14.38
C PHE A 49 -6.51 6.77 14.50
N LEU A 50 -5.95 7.91 14.14
CA LEU A 50 -4.54 8.27 14.39
C LEU A 50 -4.37 9.27 15.55
N ARG A 51 -5.43 9.55 16.31
CA ARG A 51 -5.40 10.48 17.47
C ARG A 51 -4.34 10.16 18.50
N ASP A 52 -3.98 8.89 18.67
CA ASP A 52 -2.99 8.48 19.66
C ASP A 52 -1.54 8.76 19.21
N TYR A 53 -1.34 9.16 17.94
CA TYR A 53 -0.06 9.59 17.37
C TYR A 53 0.01 11.10 17.11
N LEU A 54 -1.10 11.67 16.61
CA LEU A 54 -1.22 13.08 16.24
C LEU A 54 -1.67 13.97 17.41
N GLY A 55 -2.27 13.37 18.45
CA GLY A 55 -3.02 14.06 19.50
C GLY A 55 -4.49 14.23 19.10
N LYS A 56 -5.37 14.38 20.12
CA LYS A 56 -6.83 14.53 19.93
C LYS A 56 -7.17 15.67 18.98
N TRP A 57 -6.60 16.86 19.23
CA TRP A 57 -6.82 18.04 18.40
C TRP A 57 -6.24 17.93 16.99
N GLY A 58 -5.05 17.32 16.86
CA GLY A 58 -4.43 17.09 15.55
C GLY A 58 -5.27 16.17 14.66
N ALA A 59 -5.85 15.12 15.25
CA ALA A 59 -6.74 14.22 14.52
C ALA A 59 -8.06 14.88 14.11
N TRP A 60 -8.71 15.64 15.02
CA TRP A 60 -9.92 16.38 14.67
C TRP A 60 -9.67 17.45 13.59
N LEU A 61 -8.53 18.15 13.68
CA LEU A 61 -8.13 19.09 12.65
C LEU A 61 -7.92 18.38 11.31
N ALA A 62 -7.25 17.23 11.29
CA ALA A 62 -7.08 16.45 10.05
C ALA A 62 -8.44 16.00 9.46
N CYS A 63 -9.37 15.53 10.29
CA CYS A 63 -10.73 15.22 9.84
C CYS A 63 -11.42 16.45 9.24
N PHE A 64 -11.37 17.60 9.94
CA PHE A 64 -11.97 18.84 9.47
C PHE A 64 -11.37 19.31 8.13
N LEU A 65 -10.03 19.32 8.01
CA LEU A 65 -9.34 19.73 6.79
C LEU A 65 -9.70 18.83 5.60
N LEU A 66 -9.83 17.52 5.81
CA LEU A 66 -10.30 16.60 4.76
C LEU A 66 -11.78 16.82 4.40
N ALA A 67 -12.62 17.20 5.37
CA ALA A 67 -14.04 17.46 5.13
C ALA A 67 -14.28 18.69 4.26
N VAL A 68 -13.44 19.72 4.39
CA VAL A 68 -13.56 20.99 3.64
C VAL A 68 -12.63 21.08 2.44
N SER A 69 -11.80 20.06 2.19
CA SER A 69 -10.87 20.00 1.06
C SER A 69 -11.63 20.01 -0.28
N PRO A 70 -11.38 21.01 -1.15
CA PRO A 70 -12.09 21.10 -2.43
C PRO A 70 -11.92 19.87 -3.31
N SER A 71 -10.73 19.26 -3.35
CA SER A 71 -10.44 18.05 -4.12
C SER A 71 -11.17 16.84 -3.56
N MET A 72 -11.18 16.67 -2.23
CA MET A 72 -11.90 15.55 -1.61
C MET A 72 -13.40 15.64 -1.89
N VAL A 73 -13.98 16.84 -1.79
CA VAL A 73 -15.39 17.09 -2.11
C VAL A 73 -15.65 16.92 -3.61
N TYR A 74 -14.74 17.37 -4.48
CA TYR A 74 -14.88 17.23 -5.92
C TYR A 74 -14.87 15.75 -6.33
N PHE A 75 -13.82 14.99 -5.98
CA PHE A 75 -13.67 13.60 -6.40
C PHE A 75 -14.69 12.64 -5.77
N SER A 76 -15.25 12.96 -4.59
CA SER A 76 -16.32 12.17 -3.97
C SER A 76 -17.68 12.29 -4.69
N ARG A 77 -17.82 13.21 -5.66
CA ARG A 77 -19.06 13.40 -6.45
C ARG A 77 -19.02 12.72 -7.82
N PHE A 78 -17.87 12.17 -8.23
CA PHE A 78 -17.73 11.48 -9.51
C PHE A 78 -17.63 9.98 -9.28
N ALA A 79 -18.31 9.20 -10.13
CA ALA A 79 -18.15 7.75 -10.18
C ALA A 79 -16.82 7.38 -10.87
N ARG A 80 -15.72 7.74 -10.23
CA ARG A 80 -14.34 7.54 -10.70
C ARG A 80 -13.53 6.85 -9.62
N GLU A 81 -12.59 6.02 -10.05
CA GLU A 81 -11.82 5.13 -9.21
C GLU A 81 -10.86 5.84 -8.22
N ASP A 82 -10.53 7.11 -8.46
CA ASP A 82 -9.53 7.86 -7.67
C ASP A 82 -9.93 7.99 -6.19
N ILE A 83 -11.20 8.28 -5.90
CA ILE A 83 -11.68 8.44 -4.52
C ILE A 83 -11.68 7.11 -3.76
N TYR A 84 -11.94 5.99 -4.44
CA TYR A 84 -11.89 4.66 -3.85
C TYR A 84 -10.46 4.31 -3.44
N MET A 85 -9.51 4.54 -4.35
CA MET A 85 -8.09 4.32 -4.08
C MET A 85 -7.57 5.21 -2.95
N ALA A 86 -8.00 6.48 -2.88
CA ALA A 86 -7.65 7.39 -1.79
C ALA A 86 -8.15 6.86 -0.43
N CYS A 87 -9.40 6.37 -0.38
CA CYS A 87 -9.97 5.76 0.82
C CYS A 87 -9.18 4.53 1.26
N PHE A 88 -8.90 3.60 0.35
CA PHE A 88 -8.16 2.39 0.67
C PHE A 88 -6.70 2.67 1.05
N THR A 89 -6.06 3.64 0.41
CA THR A 89 -4.69 4.04 0.78
C THR A 89 -4.66 4.64 2.19
N LEU A 90 -5.59 5.54 2.54
CA LEU A 90 -5.65 6.09 3.90
C LEU A 90 -6.03 5.02 4.93
N LEU A 91 -6.93 4.11 4.58
CA LEU A 91 -7.28 2.96 5.43
C LEU A 91 -6.06 2.05 5.67
N LEU A 92 -5.21 1.85 4.66
CA LEU A 92 -3.96 1.11 4.78
C LEU A 92 -3.01 1.83 5.75
N VAL A 93 -2.82 3.15 5.63
CA VAL A 93 -2.00 3.95 6.57
C VAL A 93 -2.51 3.77 8.01
N VAL A 94 -3.81 3.95 8.23
CA VAL A 94 -4.43 3.83 9.56
C VAL A 94 -4.25 2.42 10.12
N SER A 95 -4.53 1.41 9.32
CA SER A 95 -4.47 0.00 9.70
C SER A 95 -3.04 -0.42 10.06
N VAL A 96 -2.05 -0.05 9.25
CA VAL A 96 -0.63 -0.34 9.53
C VAL A 96 -0.16 0.39 10.79
N ALA A 97 -0.48 1.68 10.94
CA ALA A 97 -0.10 2.43 12.14
C ALA A 97 -0.71 1.81 13.40
N ARG A 98 -2.00 1.46 13.36
CA ARG A 98 -2.68 0.79 14.46
C ARG A 98 -2.13 -0.60 14.76
N TYR A 99 -1.74 -1.36 13.73
CA TYR A 99 -1.12 -2.66 13.91
C TYR A 99 0.23 -2.56 14.62
N ILE A 100 1.07 -1.60 14.23
CA ILE A 100 2.38 -1.36 14.86
C ILE A 100 2.25 -1.06 16.37
N ARG A 101 1.20 -0.32 16.77
CA ARG A 101 0.94 0.00 18.18
C ARG A 101 0.29 -1.14 18.94
N ASP A 102 -0.86 -1.59 18.46
CA ASP A 102 -1.77 -2.45 19.23
C ASP A 102 -1.42 -3.94 19.09
N ARG A 103 -0.67 -4.32 18.03
CA ARG A 103 -0.34 -5.72 17.67
C ARG A 103 -1.54 -6.65 17.48
N LYS A 104 -2.74 -6.10 17.30
CA LYS A 104 -3.96 -6.88 17.12
C LYS A 104 -4.14 -7.31 15.68
N MET A 105 -4.38 -8.61 15.47
CA MET A 105 -4.62 -9.23 14.15
C MET A 105 -5.61 -8.44 13.28
N ARG A 106 -6.73 -7.95 13.86
CA ARG A 106 -7.76 -7.19 13.13
C ARG A 106 -7.20 -6.04 12.29
N TRP A 107 -6.17 -5.34 12.78
CA TRP A 107 -5.60 -4.20 12.07
C TRP A 107 -4.77 -4.64 10.87
N LEU A 108 -4.12 -5.80 10.97
CA LEU A 108 -3.43 -6.38 9.83
C LEU A 108 -4.40 -6.91 8.78
N LEU A 109 -5.52 -7.52 9.21
CA LEU A 109 -6.57 -7.95 8.28
C LEU A 109 -7.19 -6.76 7.55
N LEU A 110 -7.41 -5.65 8.25
CA LEU A 110 -7.86 -4.39 7.63
C LEU A 110 -6.82 -3.81 6.67
N ALA A 111 -5.52 -3.93 6.98
CA ALA A 111 -4.45 -3.51 6.06
C ALA A 111 -4.43 -4.37 4.79
N ALA A 112 -4.57 -5.70 4.92
CA ALA A 112 -4.66 -6.61 3.78
C ALA A 112 -5.91 -6.35 2.94
N LEU A 113 -7.07 -6.16 3.59
CA LEU A 113 -8.32 -5.74 2.95
C LEU A 113 -8.12 -4.45 2.15
N ALA A 114 -7.57 -3.41 2.77
CA ALA A 114 -7.35 -2.12 2.14
C ALA A 114 -6.42 -2.24 0.92
N LEU A 115 -5.31 -2.98 1.05
CA LEU A 115 -4.37 -3.18 -0.05
C LEU A 115 -5.00 -3.96 -1.21
N SER A 116 -5.73 -5.04 -0.92
CA SER A 116 -6.42 -5.83 -1.96
C SER A 116 -7.52 -5.04 -2.66
N LEU A 117 -8.29 -4.22 -1.95
CA LEU A 117 -9.31 -3.36 -2.55
C LEU A 117 -8.69 -2.24 -3.38
N SER A 118 -7.58 -1.65 -2.93
CA SER A 118 -6.80 -0.68 -3.73
C SER A 118 -6.31 -1.33 -5.03
N TYR A 119 -5.74 -2.54 -4.93
CA TYR A 119 -5.26 -3.30 -6.07
C TYR A 119 -6.39 -3.62 -7.07
N ALA A 120 -7.56 -4.01 -6.56
CA ALA A 120 -8.75 -4.25 -7.36
C ALA A 120 -9.41 -2.97 -7.92
N THR A 121 -8.88 -1.79 -7.61
CA THR A 121 -9.39 -0.50 -8.07
C THR A 121 -8.55 0.05 -9.23
N LYS A 122 -7.25 0.30 -9.00
CA LYS A 122 -6.39 1.00 -9.97
C LYS A 122 -4.94 0.55 -9.88
N GLU A 123 -4.27 0.55 -11.02
CA GLU A 123 -2.85 0.24 -11.19
C GLU A 123 -1.92 1.21 -10.42
N ALA A 124 -2.40 2.41 -10.07
CA ALA A 124 -1.67 3.34 -9.23
C ALA A 124 -1.34 2.75 -7.83
N THR A 125 -1.98 1.64 -7.43
CA THR A 125 -1.59 0.86 -6.24
C THR A 125 -0.13 0.40 -6.29
N PHE A 126 0.46 0.18 -7.46
CA PHE A 126 1.88 -0.15 -7.57
C PHE A 126 2.79 0.95 -7.00
N LEU A 127 2.40 2.22 -7.19
CA LEU A 127 3.11 3.36 -6.61
C LEU A 127 2.92 3.40 -5.09
N THR A 128 1.71 3.14 -4.60
CA THR A 128 1.45 3.03 -3.15
C THR A 128 2.34 1.96 -2.51
N VAL A 129 2.44 0.78 -3.12
CA VAL A 129 3.32 -0.30 -2.65
C VAL A 129 4.79 0.13 -2.68
N ALA A 130 5.22 0.83 -3.74
CA ALA A 130 6.59 1.33 -3.84
C ALA A 130 6.92 2.36 -2.74
N VAL A 131 6.02 3.30 -2.44
CA VAL A 131 6.19 4.31 -1.38
C VAL A 131 6.26 3.66 0.00
N PHE A 132 5.32 2.76 0.32
CA PHE A 132 5.34 2.06 1.61
C PHE A 132 6.55 1.15 1.74
N GLY A 133 6.89 0.42 0.68
CA GLY A 133 8.01 -0.52 0.65
C GLY A 133 9.36 0.18 0.78
N SER A 134 9.57 1.31 0.09
CA SER A 134 10.80 2.09 0.17
C SER A 134 10.97 2.76 1.54
N PHE A 135 9.89 3.30 2.12
CA PHE A 135 9.95 3.81 3.49
C PHE A 135 10.25 2.71 4.51
N PHE A 136 9.62 1.55 4.37
CA PHE A 136 9.89 0.40 5.22
C PHE A 136 11.34 -0.09 5.09
N GLY A 137 11.87 -0.15 3.86
CA GLY A 137 13.28 -0.47 3.61
C GLY A 137 14.23 0.54 4.27
N ALA A 138 13.90 1.83 4.22
CA ALA A 138 14.64 2.88 4.93
C ALA A 138 14.63 2.68 6.46
N LEU A 139 13.48 2.30 7.05
CA LEU A 139 13.41 1.95 8.47
C LEU A 139 14.27 0.75 8.84
N VAL A 140 14.27 -0.30 8.01
CA VAL A 140 15.12 -1.48 8.20
C VAL A 140 16.59 -1.12 8.10
N ALA A 141 17.00 -0.34 7.09
CA ALA A 141 18.37 0.14 6.94
C ALA A 141 18.83 0.97 8.14
N TRP A 142 17.96 1.85 8.65
CA TRP A 142 18.21 2.63 9.85
C TRP A 142 18.42 1.74 11.08
N GLU A 143 17.51 0.79 11.34
CA GLU A 143 17.60 -0.11 12.49
C GLU A 143 18.82 -1.03 12.42
N LEU A 144 19.20 -1.50 11.23
CA LEU A 144 20.43 -2.27 11.04
C LEU A 144 21.68 -1.44 11.36
N GLY A 145 21.69 -0.16 10.97
CA GLY A 145 22.79 0.76 11.29
C GLY A 145 22.90 1.11 12.78
N LEU A 146 21.79 1.06 13.54
CA LEU A 146 21.81 1.23 15.00
C LEU A 146 22.60 0.13 15.73
N ARG A 147 22.78 -1.05 15.13
CA ARG A 147 23.59 -2.14 15.73
C ARG A 147 25.09 -1.84 15.75
N ARG A 148 25.58 -0.99 14.86
CA ARG A 148 27.01 -0.73 14.69
C ARG A 148 27.38 0.64 15.28
N PRO A 149 27.88 0.69 16.54
CA PRO A 149 28.38 1.95 17.09
C PRO A 149 29.68 2.31 16.39
N ILE A 150 29.76 3.55 15.89
CA ILE A 150 30.96 4.07 15.20
C ILE A 150 31.81 4.87 16.18
N ARG A 151 31.18 5.78 16.92
CA ARG A 151 31.88 6.71 17.81
C ARG A 151 32.53 6.04 19.02
N SER A 152 32.08 4.86 19.43
CA SER A 152 32.72 4.10 20.52
C SER A 152 34.02 3.41 20.11
N ARG A 153 34.36 3.41 18.81
CA ARG A 153 35.60 2.83 18.28
C ARG A 153 36.70 3.87 18.04
N LEU A 154 36.38 5.15 18.16
CA LEU A 154 37.32 6.27 18.08
C LEU A 154 37.68 6.74 19.50
N SER A 155 38.94 7.13 19.70
CA SER A 155 39.36 7.75 20.96
C SER A 155 38.58 9.06 21.19
N ARG A 156 38.24 9.37 22.45
CA ARG A 156 37.37 10.52 22.80
C ARG A 156 37.94 11.86 22.31
N GLU A 157 39.25 11.96 22.17
CA GLU A 157 39.97 13.17 21.75
C GLU A 157 39.99 13.35 20.22
N ASP A 158 39.84 12.28 19.45
CA ASP A 158 39.99 12.30 17.98
C ASP A 158 38.66 12.29 17.21
N ALA A 159 37.51 12.21 17.89
CA ALA A 159 36.21 12.06 17.22
C ALA A 159 35.66 13.41 16.71
N PRO A 160 35.66 13.68 15.39
CA PRO A 160 35.15 14.93 14.84
C PRO A 160 33.64 15.10 15.09
N TRP A 161 33.18 16.34 15.18
CA TRP A 161 31.79 16.66 15.52
C TRP A 161 30.76 16.12 14.51
N TYR A 162 31.16 15.91 13.25
CA TYR A 162 30.32 15.41 12.16
C TYR A 162 30.17 13.88 12.12
N VAL A 163 30.94 13.12 12.92
CA VAL A 163 30.85 11.66 12.93
C VAL A 163 29.60 11.21 13.71
N PRO A 164 28.69 10.45 13.07
CA PRO A 164 27.47 10.02 13.73
C PRO A 164 27.77 9.00 14.83
N ARG A 165 26.91 9.00 15.87
CA ARG A 165 27.06 8.07 17.02
C ARG A 165 26.99 6.60 16.58
N THR A 166 26.11 6.30 15.62
CA THR A 166 25.88 4.97 15.05
C THR A 166 26.04 5.00 13.54
N ALA A 167 26.13 3.84 12.90
CA ALA A 167 26.16 3.71 11.44
C ALA A 167 24.80 3.99 10.77
N ALA A 168 23.75 4.34 11.52
CA ALA A 168 22.39 4.51 10.98
C ALA A 168 22.28 5.57 9.87
N PRO A 169 22.87 6.78 9.98
CA PRO A 169 22.83 7.76 8.88
C PRO A 169 23.57 7.29 7.63
N ILE A 170 24.70 6.58 7.80
CA ILE A 170 25.49 6.03 6.70
C ILE A 170 24.70 4.91 6.00
N ALA A 171 24.12 3.99 6.77
CA ALA A 171 23.29 2.91 6.24
C ALA A 171 22.10 3.45 5.44
N LEU A 172 21.47 4.52 5.94
CA LEU A 172 20.37 5.19 5.25
C LEU A 172 20.82 5.88 3.95
N ALA A 173 21.97 6.57 3.97
CA ALA A 173 22.52 7.19 2.76
C ALA A 173 22.88 6.14 1.70
N VAL A 174 23.55 5.06 2.10
CA VAL A 174 23.86 3.92 1.22
C VAL A 174 22.57 3.31 0.65
N TYR A 175 21.55 3.14 1.49
CA TYR A 175 20.25 2.63 1.06
C TYR A 175 19.64 3.49 -0.05
N PHE A 176 19.58 4.81 0.11
CA PHE A 176 19.02 5.70 -0.91
C PHE A 176 19.87 5.81 -2.17
N ILE A 177 21.20 5.74 -2.07
CA ILE A 177 22.09 5.69 -3.24
C ILE A 177 21.81 4.41 -4.04
N VAL A 178 21.82 3.26 -3.38
CA VAL A 178 21.55 1.97 -4.04
C VAL A 178 20.14 1.94 -4.63
N LEU A 179 19.14 2.37 -3.86
CA LEU A 179 17.76 2.45 -4.32
C LEU A 179 17.62 3.38 -5.53
N GLY A 180 18.31 4.53 -5.54
CA GLY A 180 18.31 5.46 -6.66
C GLY A 180 18.93 4.88 -7.93
N LEU A 181 20.03 4.13 -7.80
CA LEU A 181 20.65 3.43 -8.94
C LEU A 181 19.74 2.32 -9.49
N VAL A 182 19.16 1.51 -8.60
CA VAL A 182 18.22 0.45 -8.97
C VAL A 182 16.97 1.05 -9.62
N ALA A 183 16.41 2.12 -9.06
CA ALA A 183 15.26 2.83 -9.61
C ALA A 183 15.58 3.40 -11.00
N LYS A 184 16.74 4.04 -11.19
CA LYS A 184 17.18 4.56 -12.49
C LYS A 184 17.24 3.45 -13.55
N PHE A 185 17.84 2.31 -13.22
CA PHE A 185 17.89 1.16 -14.12
C PHE A 185 16.47 0.64 -14.40
N PHE A 186 15.67 0.41 -13.35
CA PHE A 186 14.33 -0.13 -13.45
C PHE A 186 13.41 0.75 -14.32
N PHE A 187 13.37 2.06 -14.08
CA PHE A 187 12.55 2.97 -14.88
C PHE A 187 13.07 3.12 -16.32
N GLY A 188 14.38 3.02 -16.54
CA GLY A 188 14.96 2.95 -17.88
C GLY A 188 14.50 1.71 -18.65
N TRP A 189 14.59 0.54 -18.00
CA TRP A 189 14.10 -0.72 -18.54
C TRP A 189 12.58 -0.70 -18.78
N LEU A 190 11.80 -0.19 -17.82
CA LEU A 190 10.35 -0.07 -17.92
C LEU A 190 9.95 0.82 -19.10
N LYS A 191 10.65 1.94 -19.30
CA LYS A 191 10.43 2.83 -20.45
C LYS A 191 10.73 2.12 -21.77
N ALA A 192 11.85 1.41 -21.87
CA ALA A 192 12.21 0.65 -23.07
C ALA A 192 11.18 -0.45 -23.37
N LEU A 193 10.75 -1.18 -22.33
CA LEU A 193 9.72 -2.21 -22.45
C LEU A 193 8.38 -1.61 -22.88
N SER A 194 7.99 -0.47 -22.31
CA SER A 194 6.76 0.23 -22.69
C SER A 194 6.78 0.61 -24.17
N ILE A 195 7.86 1.22 -24.65
CA ILE A 195 8.04 1.57 -26.08
C ILE A 195 7.89 0.32 -26.94
N TYR A 196 8.58 -0.77 -26.58
CA TYR A 196 8.54 -2.04 -27.32
C TYR A 196 7.12 -2.62 -27.41
N VAL A 197 6.40 -2.69 -26.28
CA VAL A 197 5.06 -3.29 -26.19
C VAL A 197 4.01 -2.43 -26.91
N THR A 198 4.20 -1.12 -26.94
CA THR A 198 3.25 -0.20 -27.61
C THR A 198 3.50 -0.04 -29.11
N ASP A 199 4.63 -0.51 -29.64
CA ASP A 199 4.90 -0.49 -31.07
C ASP A 199 3.95 -1.47 -31.80
N PRO A 200 3.12 -1.01 -32.76
CA PRO A 200 2.19 -1.85 -33.51
C PRO A 200 2.82 -3.09 -34.15
N LYS A 201 4.14 -3.10 -34.41
CA LYS A 201 4.85 -4.27 -34.93
C LYS A 201 4.97 -5.42 -33.93
N ASN A 202 5.02 -5.10 -32.64
CA ASN A 202 5.33 -6.05 -31.56
C ASN A 202 4.14 -6.33 -30.64
N THR A 203 3.02 -5.59 -30.78
CA THR A 203 1.81 -5.74 -29.95
C THR A 203 1.31 -7.18 -29.92
N SER A 204 1.24 -7.84 -31.08
CA SER A 204 0.78 -9.23 -31.18
C SER A 204 1.71 -10.20 -30.43
N THR A 205 3.03 -10.02 -30.55
CA THR A 205 4.02 -10.83 -29.83
C THR A 205 3.94 -10.58 -28.33
N ALA A 206 3.77 -9.33 -27.91
CA ALA A 206 3.62 -8.96 -26.50
C ALA A 206 2.34 -9.55 -25.90
N ASP A 207 1.21 -9.46 -26.61
CA ASP A 207 -0.07 -10.03 -26.18
C ASP A 207 0.02 -11.56 -26.02
N LEU A 208 0.64 -12.26 -26.99
CA LEU A 208 0.88 -13.70 -26.90
C LEU A 208 1.79 -14.08 -25.72
N PHE A 209 2.84 -13.31 -25.48
CA PHE A 209 3.74 -13.54 -24.35
C PHE A 209 3.00 -13.38 -23.01
N VAL A 210 2.22 -12.31 -22.87
CA VAL A 210 1.41 -12.06 -21.67
C VAL A 210 0.34 -13.15 -21.51
N GLN A 211 -0.27 -13.62 -22.59
CA GLN A 211 -1.21 -14.74 -22.53
C GLN A 211 -0.54 -16.00 -22.01
N GLY A 212 0.67 -16.33 -22.48
CA GLY A 212 1.44 -17.46 -21.95
C GLY A 212 1.77 -17.33 -20.46
N LEU A 213 2.03 -16.11 -19.97
CA LEU A 213 2.21 -15.86 -18.53
C LEU A 213 0.93 -16.10 -17.73
N LYS A 214 -0.22 -15.66 -18.26
CA LYS A 214 -1.54 -15.90 -17.64
C LYS A 214 -1.81 -17.40 -17.53
N ASP A 215 -1.63 -18.14 -18.62
CA ASP A 215 -1.91 -19.58 -18.65
C ASP A 215 -1.04 -20.34 -17.63
N ARG A 216 0.28 -20.11 -17.61
CA ARG A 216 1.19 -20.71 -16.61
C ARG A 216 0.81 -20.35 -15.18
N THR A 217 0.35 -19.13 -14.95
CA THR A 217 -0.01 -18.68 -13.60
C THR A 217 -1.26 -19.39 -13.11
N VAL A 218 -2.26 -19.55 -13.98
CA VAL A 218 -3.49 -20.29 -13.66
C VAL A 218 -3.20 -21.75 -13.34
N GLU A 219 -2.21 -22.35 -14.01
CA GLU A 219 -1.75 -23.71 -13.71
C GLU A 219 -1.01 -23.81 -12.36
N ILE A 220 -0.15 -22.85 -12.04
CA ILE A 220 0.74 -22.91 -10.86
C ILE A 220 0.02 -22.50 -9.56
N VAL A 221 -0.86 -21.50 -9.59
CA VAL A 221 -1.49 -20.93 -8.39
C VAL A 221 -2.20 -21.98 -7.52
N PRO A 222 -3.00 -22.92 -8.07
CA PRO A 222 -3.61 -23.99 -7.29
C PRO A 222 -2.60 -24.85 -6.54
N TRP A 223 -1.46 -25.19 -7.17
CA TRP A 223 -0.40 -25.99 -6.53
C TRP A 223 0.26 -25.25 -5.37
N ILE A 224 0.49 -23.94 -5.51
CA ILE A 224 0.97 -23.10 -4.40
C ILE A 224 -0.03 -23.14 -3.24
N GLY A 225 -1.34 -23.04 -3.55
CA GLY A 225 -2.40 -23.14 -2.55
C GLY A 225 -2.42 -24.49 -1.83
N ILE A 226 -2.25 -25.60 -2.55
CA ILE A 226 -2.18 -26.95 -1.98
C ILE A 226 -0.95 -27.08 -1.07
N ILE A 227 0.24 -26.66 -1.54
CA ILE A 227 1.47 -26.71 -0.74
C ILE A 227 1.32 -25.89 0.55
N LEU A 228 0.76 -24.69 0.45
CA LEU A 228 0.49 -23.85 1.61
C LEU A 228 -0.52 -24.51 2.56
N GLY A 229 -1.58 -25.11 2.03
CA GLY A 229 -2.58 -25.85 2.80
C GLY A 229 -1.97 -27.04 3.54
N CYS A 230 -1.16 -27.86 2.87
CA CYS A 230 -0.42 -28.97 3.48
C CYS A 230 0.53 -28.47 4.57
N TYR A 231 1.24 -27.36 4.34
CA TYR A 231 2.13 -26.77 5.33
C TYR A 231 1.37 -26.29 6.58
N VAL A 232 0.21 -25.65 6.41
CA VAL A 232 -0.65 -25.22 7.51
C VAL A 232 -1.19 -26.42 8.28
N LEU A 233 -1.68 -27.46 7.59
CA LEU A 233 -2.13 -28.70 8.23
C LEU A 233 -0.99 -29.38 9.00
N PHE A 234 0.23 -29.35 8.48
CA PHE A 234 1.40 -29.87 9.19
C PHE A 234 1.70 -29.09 10.47
N ILE A 235 1.62 -27.76 10.44
CA ILE A 235 1.79 -26.93 11.65
C ILE A 235 0.68 -27.22 12.67
N LEU A 236 -0.58 -27.23 12.24
CA LEU A 236 -1.72 -27.50 13.11
C LEU A 236 -1.65 -28.91 13.70
N GLY A 237 -1.27 -29.91 12.90
CA GLY A 237 -1.04 -31.27 13.36
C GLY A 237 0.03 -31.32 14.45
N ARG A 238 1.18 -30.64 14.24
CA ARG A 238 2.22 -30.53 15.27
C ARG A 238 1.71 -29.92 16.56
N GLU A 239 0.94 -28.83 16.49
CA GLU A 239 0.33 -28.19 17.66
C GLU A 239 -0.65 -29.14 18.37
N MET A 240 -1.48 -29.88 17.64
CA MET A 240 -2.40 -30.88 18.18
C MET A 240 -1.68 -32.03 18.89
N PHE A 241 -0.54 -32.48 18.37
CA PHE A 241 0.29 -33.51 19.00
C PHE A 241 1.17 -32.97 20.15
N GLY A 242 0.93 -31.75 20.62
CA GLY A 242 1.62 -31.16 21.78
C GLY A 242 3.02 -30.62 21.48
N TYR A 243 3.45 -30.60 20.21
CA TYR A 243 4.70 -29.96 19.81
C TYR A 243 4.50 -28.44 19.74
N SER A 244 4.52 -27.79 20.89
CA SER A 244 4.62 -26.33 20.94
C SER A 244 5.99 -25.88 20.43
N PRO A 245 6.10 -24.79 19.66
CA PRO A 245 7.39 -24.21 19.34
C PRO A 245 8.13 -23.90 20.65
N PRO A 246 9.44 -24.23 20.75
CA PRO A 246 10.20 -24.06 21.99
C PRO A 246 10.13 -22.61 22.46
N SER A 247 9.82 -22.41 23.75
CA SER A 247 9.73 -21.09 24.35
C SER A 247 11.11 -20.42 24.38
N GLY A 248 11.22 -19.22 23.79
CA GLY A 248 12.42 -18.39 23.82
C GLY A 248 12.77 -17.74 22.47
N ARG A 249 13.50 -16.61 22.52
CA ARG A 249 14.03 -15.95 21.31
C ARG A 249 15.21 -16.78 20.76
N ARG A 250 14.98 -17.52 19.67
CA ARG A 250 16.04 -18.28 18.96
C ARG A 250 16.24 -17.78 17.53
N GLY A 251 17.38 -18.12 16.93
CA GLY A 251 17.71 -17.79 15.54
C GLY A 251 17.81 -16.28 15.31
N LEU A 252 17.04 -15.77 14.34
CA LEU A 252 17.02 -14.33 14.02
C LEU A 252 16.45 -13.48 15.17
N MET A 253 15.53 -14.03 15.97
CA MET A 253 14.93 -13.31 17.12
C MET A 253 15.97 -12.96 18.18
N ALA A 254 16.96 -13.84 18.39
CA ALA A 254 18.03 -13.62 19.37
C ALA A 254 18.99 -12.49 18.97
N LYS A 255 19.07 -12.19 17.67
CA LYS A 255 19.97 -11.16 17.12
C LYS A 255 19.34 -9.78 17.08
N VAL A 256 18.03 -9.66 17.37
CA VAL A 256 17.28 -8.41 17.29
C VAL A 256 17.09 -7.82 18.68
N ASP A 257 17.52 -6.57 18.85
CA ASP A 257 17.30 -5.81 20.08
C ASP A 257 15.90 -5.16 20.02
N PRO A 258 14.96 -5.51 20.91
CA PRO A 258 13.58 -5.02 20.84
C PRO A 258 13.47 -3.51 21.07
N GLU A 259 14.36 -2.92 21.88
CA GLU A 259 14.30 -1.50 22.20
C GLU A 259 14.86 -0.65 21.06
N ARG A 260 15.99 -1.10 20.49
CA ARG A 260 16.65 -0.37 19.39
C ARG A 260 16.07 -0.68 18.03
N GLN A 261 15.48 -1.86 17.84
CA GLN A 261 15.02 -2.38 16.55
C GLN A 261 13.60 -2.96 16.60
N PRO A 262 12.60 -2.19 17.06
CA PRO A 262 11.24 -2.70 17.19
C PRO A 262 10.55 -3.00 15.84
N VAL A 263 10.99 -2.44 14.70
CA VAL A 263 10.45 -2.84 13.38
C VAL A 263 10.95 -4.23 13.02
N LEU A 264 12.25 -4.49 13.16
CA LEU A 264 12.79 -5.84 12.98
C LEU A 264 12.22 -6.82 13.99
N ASP A 265 12.07 -6.41 15.26
CA ASP A 265 11.48 -7.27 16.30
C ASP A 265 10.04 -7.61 15.94
N THR A 266 9.26 -6.65 15.43
CA THR A 266 7.92 -6.91 14.89
C THR A 266 7.94 -8.07 13.91
N ILE A 267 8.76 -7.96 12.88
CA ILE A 267 8.70 -8.87 11.72
C ILE A 267 9.06 -10.28 12.17
N VAL A 268 10.08 -10.40 13.02
CA VAL A 268 10.62 -11.70 13.42
C VAL A 268 9.79 -12.33 14.56
N THR A 269 9.13 -11.53 15.41
CA THR A 269 8.28 -12.03 16.50
C THR A 269 6.81 -12.19 16.12
N MET A 270 6.43 -11.74 14.92
CA MET A 270 5.06 -11.80 14.45
C MET A 270 4.59 -13.27 14.36
N PRO A 271 3.44 -13.62 14.96
CA PRO A 271 2.91 -14.96 14.83
C PRO A 271 2.59 -15.27 13.38
N TRP A 272 2.94 -16.47 12.92
CA TRP A 272 2.68 -16.91 11.54
C TRP A 272 1.20 -16.81 11.18
N THR A 273 0.30 -17.01 12.15
CA THR A 273 -1.16 -16.91 12.01
C THR A 273 -1.59 -15.55 11.49
N HIS A 274 -0.94 -14.47 11.93
CA HIS A 274 -1.28 -13.12 11.48
C HIS A 274 -1.01 -12.97 9.98
N TRP A 275 0.16 -13.39 9.52
CA TRP A 275 0.51 -13.38 8.10
C TRP A 275 -0.41 -14.29 7.29
N PHE A 276 -0.67 -15.50 7.78
CA PHE A 276 -1.56 -16.44 7.12
C PHE A 276 -2.96 -15.85 6.89
N PHE A 277 -3.61 -15.33 7.94
CA PHE A 277 -4.94 -14.76 7.80
C PHE A 277 -4.95 -13.47 6.98
N ALA A 278 -3.89 -12.65 7.03
CA ALA A 278 -3.77 -11.47 6.18
C ALA A 278 -3.69 -11.83 4.70
N VAL A 279 -2.85 -12.82 4.36
CA VAL A 279 -2.72 -13.37 3.00
C VAL A 279 -4.03 -14.01 2.57
N LEU A 280 -4.68 -14.78 3.44
CA LEU A 280 -5.96 -15.43 3.15
C LEU A 280 -7.06 -14.40 2.85
N VAL A 281 -7.20 -13.35 3.65
CA VAL A 281 -8.14 -12.26 3.41
C VAL A 281 -7.84 -11.59 2.07
N GLY A 282 -6.57 -11.25 1.84
CA GLY A 282 -6.15 -10.58 0.61
C GLY A 282 -6.45 -11.41 -0.64
N TRP A 283 -6.15 -12.71 -0.60
CA TRP A 283 -6.44 -13.66 -1.68
C TRP A 283 -7.93 -13.93 -1.85
N THR A 284 -8.69 -14.02 -0.76
CA THR A 284 -10.15 -14.20 -0.83
C THR A 284 -10.78 -13.05 -1.58
N ILE A 285 -10.42 -11.81 -1.24
CA ILE A 285 -10.92 -10.61 -1.92
C ILE A 285 -10.50 -10.62 -3.39
N PHE A 286 -9.23 -10.92 -3.65
CA PHE A 286 -8.71 -11.01 -5.01
C PHE A 286 -9.51 -12.03 -5.84
N LEU A 287 -9.69 -13.26 -5.34
CA LEU A 287 -10.42 -14.29 -6.05
C LEU A 287 -11.88 -13.87 -6.28
N VAL A 288 -12.59 -13.44 -5.24
CA VAL A 288 -13.99 -13.04 -5.34
C VAL A 288 -14.20 -11.95 -6.39
N LEU A 289 -13.34 -10.92 -6.41
CA LEU A 289 -13.49 -9.79 -7.33
C LEU A 289 -12.99 -10.10 -8.75
N PHE A 290 -11.79 -10.66 -8.90
CA PHE A 290 -11.18 -10.86 -10.22
C PHE A 290 -11.78 -12.06 -10.97
N THR A 291 -12.34 -13.05 -10.28
CA THR A 291 -13.05 -14.17 -10.92
C THR A 291 -14.53 -13.89 -11.17
N VAL A 292 -14.98 -12.65 -10.96
CA VAL A 292 -16.39 -12.24 -11.12
C VAL A 292 -17.29 -13.15 -10.29
N LEU A 293 -17.07 -13.19 -8.97
CA LEU A 293 -17.78 -14.07 -8.03
C LEU A 293 -17.69 -15.55 -8.42
N PHE A 294 -16.49 -16.02 -8.79
CA PHE A 294 -16.18 -17.40 -9.18
C PHE A 294 -16.82 -17.89 -10.49
N THR A 295 -17.44 -17.00 -11.28
CA THR A 295 -18.00 -17.35 -12.60
C THR A 295 -16.94 -17.47 -13.69
N ASN A 296 -15.78 -16.82 -13.52
CA ASN A 296 -14.69 -16.79 -14.49
C ASN A 296 -13.34 -17.03 -13.80
N ILE A 297 -13.15 -18.22 -13.20
CA ILE A 297 -11.94 -18.56 -12.44
C ILE A 297 -10.70 -18.58 -13.34
N LYS A 298 -10.80 -19.24 -14.51
CA LYS A 298 -9.67 -19.47 -15.41
C LYS A 298 -9.05 -18.16 -15.88
N ASN A 299 -9.85 -17.22 -16.39
CA ASN A 299 -9.31 -15.96 -16.89
C ASN A 299 -9.07 -14.97 -15.75
N GLY A 300 -9.94 -14.96 -14.72
CA GLY A 300 -9.88 -13.99 -13.64
C GLY A 300 -8.57 -13.96 -12.87
N ILE A 301 -7.97 -15.12 -12.57
CA ILE A 301 -6.68 -15.19 -11.86
C ILE A 301 -5.54 -14.63 -12.72
N GLY A 302 -5.46 -15.08 -13.98
CA GLY A 302 -4.42 -14.64 -14.91
C GLY A 302 -4.53 -13.15 -15.22
N ASP A 303 -5.73 -12.68 -15.55
CA ASP A 303 -5.99 -11.27 -15.83
C ASP A 303 -5.74 -10.40 -14.59
N GLY A 304 -6.18 -10.86 -13.42
CA GLY A 304 -6.01 -10.11 -12.18
C GLY A 304 -4.55 -9.84 -11.84
N ILE A 305 -3.64 -10.77 -12.11
CA ILE A 305 -2.20 -10.61 -11.84
C ILE A 305 -1.50 -9.84 -12.95
N TRP A 306 -1.74 -10.19 -14.21
CA TRP A 306 -0.94 -9.72 -15.34
C TRP A 306 -1.56 -8.58 -16.13
N GLN A 307 -2.88 -8.56 -16.30
CA GLN A 307 -3.52 -7.57 -17.19
C GLN A 307 -3.38 -6.14 -16.64
N GLY A 308 -3.48 -5.97 -15.32
CA GLY A 308 -3.27 -4.66 -14.68
C GLY A 308 -1.84 -4.16 -14.86
N LEU A 309 -0.84 -5.04 -14.69
CA LEU A 309 0.57 -4.70 -14.90
C LEU A 309 0.88 -4.40 -16.36
N TYR A 310 0.39 -5.24 -17.28
CA TYR A 310 0.57 -5.04 -18.72
C TYR A 310 -0.02 -3.71 -19.18
N TYR A 311 -1.26 -3.42 -18.74
CA TYR A 311 -1.90 -2.14 -19.00
C TYR A 311 -1.09 -0.97 -18.43
N TRP A 312 -0.60 -1.07 -17.19
CA TRP A 312 0.22 -0.02 -16.58
C TRP A 312 1.52 0.26 -17.34
N ILE A 313 2.16 -0.78 -17.88
CA ILE A 313 3.35 -0.66 -18.73
C ILE A 313 3.00 0.04 -20.05
N GLN A 314 1.89 -0.33 -20.69
CA GLN A 314 1.42 0.32 -21.92
C GLN A 314 1.11 1.81 -21.71
N GLN A 315 0.64 2.19 -20.52
CA GLN A 315 0.31 3.59 -20.23
C GLN A 315 1.53 4.50 -20.00
N GLN A 316 2.76 3.98 -19.86
CA GLN A 316 3.92 4.84 -19.57
C GLN A 316 4.25 5.83 -20.71
N GLN A 317 3.97 5.48 -21.97
CA GLN A 317 4.14 6.42 -23.10
C GLN A 317 2.98 7.42 -23.21
N VAL A 318 1.83 7.12 -22.59
CA VAL A 318 0.64 7.96 -22.68
C VAL A 318 0.76 9.05 -21.62
N ALA A 319 1.38 10.17 -21.98
CA ALA A 319 1.31 11.40 -21.20
C ALA A 319 -0.12 11.94 -21.27
N ARG A 320 -1.05 11.39 -20.48
CA ARG A 320 -2.46 11.79 -20.46
C ARG A 320 -2.55 13.28 -20.16
N GLY A 321 -2.80 14.07 -21.19
CA GLY A 321 -2.91 15.53 -21.14
C GLY A 321 -1.66 16.31 -21.57
N GLY A 322 -0.54 15.66 -21.93
CA GLY A 322 0.67 16.33 -22.43
C GLY A 322 1.26 17.40 -21.50
N GLN A 323 0.94 17.31 -20.21
CA GLN A 323 1.22 18.37 -19.25
C GLN A 323 2.71 18.42 -18.85
N PRO A 324 3.26 19.60 -18.54
CA PRO A 324 4.63 19.73 -18.08
C PRO A 324 4.82 19.05 -16.71
N TRP A 325 6.06 18.70 -16.37
CA TRP A 325 6.39 18.00 -15.11
C TRP A 325 5.96 18.77 -13.85
N TYR A 326 5.90 20.11 -13.92
CA TYR A 326 5.48 20.98 -12.81
C TYR A 326 3.96 21.21 -12.75
N TYR A 327 3.16 20.57 -13.61
CA TYR A 327 1.71 20.80 -13.70
C TYR A 327 1.00 20.70 -12.34
N TYR A 328 1.28 19.63 -11.58
CA TYR A 328 0.67 19.46 -10.26
C TYR A 328 1.23 20.41 -9.19
N LEU A 329 2.45 20.93 -9.36
CA LEU A 329 3.01 21.96 -8.46
C LEU A 329 2.27 23.29 -8.60
N LEU A 330 1.62 23.54 -9.73
CA LEU A 330 0.75 24.70 -9.94
C LEU A 330 -0.69 24.41 -9.50
N LEU A 331 -1.19 23.22 -9.82
CA LEU A 331 -2.59 22.85 -9.60
C LEU A 331 -2.92 22.64 -8.12
N ILE A 332 -2.01 22.02 -7.35
CA ILE A 332 -2.23 21.75 -5.93
C ILE A 332 -2.39 23.07 -5.14
N PRO A 333 -1.51 24.08 -5.23
CA PRO A 333 -1.75 25.37 -4.56
C PRO A 333 -3.00 26.11 -5.04
N LEU A 334 -3.41 25.91 -6.30
CA LEU A 334 -4.59 26.58 -6.87
C LEU A 334 -5.91 26.00 -6.36
N TYR A 335 -5.99 24.69 -6.13
CA TYR A 335 -7.23 24.01 -5.73
C TYR A 335 -7.23 23.51 -4.28
N GLU A 336 -6.07 23.45 -3.62
CA GLU A 336 -5.90 22.95 -2.25
C GLU A 336 -5.12 23.96 -1.39
N GLN A 337 -5.49 25.25 -1.41
CA GLN A 337 -4.81 26.28 -0.61
C GLN A 337 -4.72 25.87 0.87
N ILE A 338 -5.85 25.39 1.41
CA ILE A 338 -5.96 24.93 2.80
C ILE A 338 -5.03 23.73 3.02
N GLY A 339 -5.11 22.72 2.15
CA GLY A 339 -4.27 21.53 2.23
C GLY A 339 -2.78 21.85 2.17
N VAL A 340 -2.38 22.80 1.32
CA VAL A 340 -0.99 23.24 1.16
C VAL A 340 -0.48 23.95 2.41
N VAL A 341 -1.19 24.97 2.90
CA VAL A 341 -0.76 25.77 4.05
C VAL A 341 -0.65 24.89 5.30
N PHE A 342 -1.71 24.14 5.63
CA PHE A 342 -1.70 23.27 6.80
C PHE A 342 -0.82 22.03 6.61
N GLY A 343 -0.64 21.56 5.37
CA GLY A 343 0.30 20.51 5.01
C GLY A 343 1.75 20.89 5.32
N PHE A 344 2.18 22.09 4.90
CA PHE A 344 3.52 22.59 5.21
C PHE A 344 3.75 22.78 6.72
N ILE A 345 2.76 23.34 7.44
CA ILE A 345 2.82 23.41 8.91
C ILE A 345 2.95 22.00 9.52
N GLY A 346 2.19 21.04 8.99
CA GLY A 346 2.24 19.63 9.37
C GLY A 346 3.62 19.01 9.16
N VAL A 347 4.25 19.26 8.01
CA VAL A 347 5.61 18.80 7.68
C VAL A 347 6.62 19.35 8.68
N VAL A 348 6.63 20.66 8.92
CA VAL A 348 7.53 21.30 9.88
C VAL A 348 7.35 20.70 11.28
N ARG A 349 6.10 20.56 11.74
CA ARG A 349 5.80 19.94 13.05
C ARG A 349 6.27 18.49 13.13
N CYS A 350 6.12 17.71 12.06
CA CYS A 350 6.55 16.32 11.98
C CYS A 350 8.07 16.18 12.05
N LEU A 351 8.81 17.11 11.44
CA LEU A 351 10.27 17.14 11.46
C LEU A 351 10.84 17.60 12.81
N ILE A 352 10.19 18.56 13.49
CA ILE A 352 10.62 19.03 14.83
C ILE A 352 10.46 17.94 15.90
N ARG A 353 9.40 17.13 15.81
CA ARG A 353 9.13 16.03 16.76
C ARG A 353 8.96 14.71 16.01
N PRO A 354 10.05 14.13 15.49
CA PRO A 354 9.99 12.98 14.61
C PRO A 354 9.56 11.73 15.38
N THR A 355 8.53 11.09 14.87
CA THR A 355 8.18 9.70 15.19
C THR A 355 8.15 8.93 13.88
N ARG A 356 8.22 7.60 13.91
CA ARG A 356 8.17 6.80 12.67
C ARG A 356 6.95 7.12 11.80
N LEU A 357 5.77 7.28 12.43
CA LEU A 357 4.57 7.67 11.70
C LEU A 357 4.69 9.09 11.13
N ARG A 358 5.21 10.05 11.89
CA ARG A 358 5.35 11.44 11.40
C ARG A 358 6.36 11.54 10.25
N LEU A 359 7.45 10.80 10.33
CA LEU A 359 8.42 10.69 9.22
C LEU A 359 7.79 10.01 8.01
N PHE A 360 6.96 8.98 8.21
CA PHE A 360 6.19 8.37 7.13
C PHE A 360 5.23 9.37 6.48
N LEU A 361 4.51 10.18 7.27
CA LEU A 361 3.59 11.18 6.72
C LEU A 361 4.31 12.24 5.90
N VAL A 362 5.52 12.66 6.32
CA VAL A 362 6.36 13.56 5.52
C VAL A 362 6.84 12.87 4.25
N TYR A 363 7.30 11.62 4.35
CA TYR A 363 7.74 10.83 3.21
C TYR A 363 6.61 10.55 2.21
N TRP A 364 5.38 10.39 2.68
CA TRP A 364 4.20 10.15 1.85
C TRP A 364 3.66 11.43 1.20
N PHE A 365 3.94 12.59 1.80
CA PHE A 365 3.58 13.90 1.24
C PHE A 365 4.49 14.33 0.09
N ILE A 366 5.79 13.97 0.16
CA ILE A 366 6.81 14.23 -0.87
C ILE A 366 6.68 13.18 -1.98
#